data_AF-A0A2N2S3R2-F1
#
_entry.id   AF-A0A2N2S3R2-F1
#
_cell.length_a   1.000
_cell.length_b   1.000
_cell.length_c   1.000
_cell.angle_alpha   90.00
_cell.angle_beta   90.00
_cell.angle_gamma   90.00
#
_symmetry.space_group_name_H-M   'P 1'
#
loop_
_entity.id
_entity.type
_entity.pdbx_description
1 polymer ?
#
loop_
_entity_poly.entity_id
_entity_poly.type
_entity_poly.pdbx_seq_one_letter_code
_entity_poly.pdbx_strand_id
1 'polypeptide(L)'
;MLKRIKEWLGLESPRPVVPNELWDRIESGLPFLAFLTVSDRLRLRELALAFLADKEFHGAQGLELTDEILLGIALQASLPVLNIGLEAYHGWVGIIVYPGGFVIPRHEVDEAGVVHSYDDEVLGEAWAGGPVLVSWFGGHHPIGVNVVIHEFAHKLDMANGEADGFPALPARMSRRDWAAAFTPAYEKLCAQVDADEMTALDPYGSENPGEFFAVASEAFFETPGQLLDAFPAVYDQLKSYYGLDPAAGEACLRGNPGPHPDAT
;
A
#
# COMPACT_ATOMS: atom_id res chain seq x y z
N MET A 1 13.12 -10.23 22.62
CA MET A 1 14.20 -10.19 23.64
C MET A 1 14.99 -8.87 23.59
N LEU A 2 15.31 -8.32 22.42
CA LEU A 2 15.99 -7.02 22.28
C LEU A 2 15.19 -5.81 22.80
N LYS A 3 13.85 -5.78 22.63
CA LYS A 3 12.98 -4.67 23.08
C LYS A 3 13.06 -4.44 24.60
N ARG A 4 12.97 -5.52 25.38
CA ARG A 4 13.13 -5.50 26.85
C ARG A 4 14.54 -5.09 27.31
N ILE A 5 15.56 -5.35 26.50
CA ILE A 5 16.95 -4.93 26.80
C ILE A 5 17.12 -3.43 26.54
N LYS A 6 16.51 -2.88 25.47
CA LYS A 6 16.49 -1.44 25.20
C LYS A 6 15.71 -0.66 26.28
N GLU A 7 14.58 -1.20 26.73
CA GLU A 7 13.79 -0.67 27.86
C GLU A 7 14.60 -0.67 29.18
N TRP A 8 15.35 -1.75 29.46
CA TRP A 8 16.17 -1.86 30.67
C TRP A 8 17.42 -0.98 30.66
N LEU A 9 17.94 -0.63 29.48
CA LEU A 9 19.13 0.21 29.30
C LEU A 9 18.84 1.71 29.19
N GLY A 10 17.57 2.14 29.26
CA GLY A 10 17.21 3.56 29.15
C GLY A 10 17.55 4.17 27.78
N LEU A 11 17.64 3.34 26.73
CA LEU A 11 17.94 3.71 25.35
C LEU A 11 16.66 3.92 24.52
N GLU A 12 15.57 4.37 25.15
CA GLU A 12 14.45 4.90 24.38
C GLU A 12 14.87 6.26 23.84
N SER A 13 15.23 6.30 22.55
CA SER A 13 15.25 7.56 21.82
C SER A 13 13.88 8.22 22.03
N PRO A 14 13.81 9.49 22.46
CA PRO A 14 12.53 10.16 22.61
C PRO A 14 11.75 10.05 21.30
N ARG A 15 10.46 9.73 21.38
CA ARG A 15 9.61 9.68 20.18
C ARG A 15 9.79 10.98 19.41
N PRO A 16 10.11 10.93 18.11
CA PRO A 16 10.32 12.15 17.34
C PRO A 16 9.06 13.01 17.39
N VAL A 17 9.23 14.28 17.78
CA VAL A 17 8.15 15.26 17.79
C VAL A 17 8.09 15.86 16.40
N VAL A 18 7.11 15.43 15.61
CA VAL A 18 6.87 15.96 14.27
C VAL A 18 5.94 17.18 14.37
N PRO A 19 6.34 18.37 13.90
CA PRO A 19 5.50 19.56 13.91
C PRO A 19 4.21 19.36 13.10
N ASN A 20 3.10 19.98 13.54
CA ASN A 20 1.82 19.89 12.82
C ASN A 20 1.93 20.41 11.39
N GLU A 21 2.74 21.44 11.15
CA GLU A 21 2.95 22.02 9.84
C GLU A 21 3.61 21.04 8.85
N LEU A 22 4.44 20.13 9.35
CA LEU A 22 5.04 19.08 8.53
C LEU A 22 4.01 18.00 8.19
N TRP A 23 3.20 17.57 9.18
CA TRP A 23 2.10 16.66 8.93
C TRP A 23 1.11 17.20 7.89
N ASP A 24 0.68 18.44 8.06
CA ASP A 24 -0.32 19.06 7.19
C ASP A 24 0.22 19.21 5.75
N ARG A 25 1.51 19.53 5.60
CA ARG A 25 2.18 19.59 4.30
C ARG A 25 2.20 18.23 3.60
N ILE A 26 2.60 17.17 4.31
CA ILE A 26 2.68 15.82 3.74
C ILE A 26 1.28 15.31 3.40
N GLU A 27 0.33 15.40 4.33
CA GLU A 27 -1.04 14.94 4.12
C GLU A 27 -1.76 15.71 3.01
N SER A 28 -1.42 16.99 2.77
CA SER A 28 -1.96 17.74 1.63
C SER A 28 -1.57 17.15 0.27
N GLY A 29 -0.45 16.43 0.21
CA GLY A 29 0.00 15.68 -0.97
C GLY A 29 -0.58 14.27 -1.08
N LEU A 30 -1.38 13.82 -0.10
CA LEU A 30 -1.96 12.48 -0.03
C LEU A 30 -3.50 12.58 0.00
N PRO A 31 -4.16 13.00 -1.10
CA PRO A 31 -5.59 13.28 -1.12
C PRO A 31 -6.47 12.07 -0.77
N PHE A 32 -5.99 10.84 -1.00
CA PHE A 32 -6.64 9.60 -0.58
C PHE A 32 -6.75 9.44 0.95
N LEU A 33 -6.12 10.30 1.77
CA LEU A 33 -6.33 10.34 3.23
C LEU A 33 -7.54 11.19 3.65
N ALA A 34 -8.19 11.89 2.71
CA ALA A 34 -9.27 12.83 3.02
C ALA A 34 -10.47 12.17 3.70
N PHE A 35 -10.73 10.89 3.43
CA PHE A 35 -11.86 10.14 4.01
C PHE A 35 -11.70 9.86 5.52
N LEU A 36 -10.48 9.97 6.07
CA LEU A 36 -10.19 9.62 7.45
C LEU A 36 -10.84 10.61 8.43
N THR A 37 -11.42 10.08 9.50
CA THR A 37 -11.85 10.90 10.64
C THR A 37 -10.64 11.53 11.34
N VAL A 38 -10.86 12.59 12.13
CA VAL A 38 -9.79 13.20 12.94
C VAL A 38 -9.13 12.16 13.87
N SER A 39 -9.92 11.26 14.45
CA SER A 39 -9.39 10.20 15.32
C SER A 39 -8.55 9.19 14.55
N ASP A 40 -9.00 8.75 13.37
CA ASP A 40 -8.27 7.79 12.55
C ASP A 40 -6.99 8.39 11.98
N ARG A 41 -7.02 9.67 11.61
CA ARG A 41 -5.83 10.42 11.18
C ARG A 41 -4.77 10.50 12.28
N LEU A 42 -5.16 10.79 13.53
CA LEU A 42 -4.23 10.79 14.65
C LEU A 42 -3.63 9.40 14.90
N ARG A 43 -4.46 8.35 14.85
CA ARG A 43 -3.99 6.96 14.94
C ARG A 43 -3.03 6.60 13.81
N LEU A 44 -3.31 7.04 12.58
CA LEU A 44 -2.43 6.83 11.43
C LEU A 44 -1.07 7.51 11.62
N ARG A 45 -1.04 8.76 12.11
CA ARG A 45 0.22 9.46 12.43
C ARG A 45 1.02 8.70 13.49
N GLU A 46 0.38 8.22 14.55
CA GLU A 46 1.03 7.40 15.58
C GLU A 46 1.57 6.08 15.01
N LEU A 47 0.80 5.42 14.15
CA LEU A 47 1.20 4.19 13.48
C LEU A 47 2.38 4.41 12.54
N ALA A 48 2.39 5.51 11.79
CA ALA A 48 3.50 5.90 10.92
C ALA A 48 4.79 6.15 11.71
N LEU A 49 4.71 6.81 12.87
CA LEU A 49 5.88 6.98 13.75
C LEU A 49 6.40 5.64 14.31
N ALA A 50 5.48 4.72 14.67
CA ALA A 50 5.86 3.39 15.12
C ALA A 50 6.49 2.57 13.98
N PHE A 51 5.99 2.71 12.75
CA PHE A 51 6.55 2.11 11.55
C PHE A 51 7.99 2.60 11.29
N LEU A 52 8.22 3.91 11.33
CA LEU A 52 9.55 4.51 11.19
C LEU A 52 10.54 4.05 12.29
N ALA A 53 10.05 3.73 13.48
CA ALA A 53 10.88 3.22 14.56
C ALA A 53 11.22 1.73 14.41
N ASP A 54 10.43 0.97 13.64
CA ASP A 54 10.58 -0.48 13.44
C ASP A 54 11.33 -0.83 12.15
N LYS A 55 11.32 0.05 11.15
CA LYS A 55 11.92 -0.16 9.82
C LYS A 55 13.19 0.66 9.61
N GLU A 56 14.09 0.12 8.79
CA GLU A 56 15.35 0.74 8.39
C GLU A 56 15.23 1.21 6.94
N PHE A 57 15.43 2.50 6.70
CA PHE A 57 15.32 3.10 5.37
C PHE A 57 16.69 3.41 4.78
N HIS A 58 16.84 3.12 3.49
CA HIS A 58 18.06 3.39 2.73
C HIS A 58 17.71 4.09 1.41
N GLY A 59 18.33 5.23 1.13
CA GLY A 59 18.25 5.87 -0.17
C GLY A 59 19.19 5.21 -1.17
N ALA A 60 18.69 4.86 -2.35
CA ALA A 60 19.45 4.32 -3.46
C ALA A 60 19.88 5.43 -4.43
N GLN A 61 20.92 5.15 -5.23
CA GLN A 61 21.40 6.05 -6.29
C GLN A 61 21.72 7.49 -5.81
N GLY A 62 22.17 7.64 -4.56
CA GLY A 62 22.50 8.93 -3.97
C GLY A 62 21.30 9.75 -3.51
N LEU A 63 20.09 9.17 -3.49
CA LEU A 63 18.92 9.81 -2.90
C LEU A 63 19.14 10.03 -1.40
N GLU A 64 19.13 11.29 -0.98
CA GLU A 64 19.10 11.66 0.44
C GLU A 64 17.65 11.58 0.95
N LEU A 65 17.43 10.78 1.99
CA LEU A 65 16.12 10.61 2.59
C LEU A 65 15.81 11.81 3.49
N THR A 66 14.79 12.58 3.12
CA THR A 66 14.26 13.68 3.94
C THR A 66 13.13 13.21 4.84
N ASP A 67 12.79 14.00 5.87
CA ASP A 67 11.66 13.72 6.76
C ASP A 67 10.35 13.62 5.97
N GLU A 68 10.16 14.42 4.91
CA GLU A 68 9.00 14.34 4.03
C GLU A 68 8.88 12.99 3.31
N ILE A 69 9.99 12.46 2.79
CA ILE A 69 10.01 11.15 2.12
C ILE A 69 9.66 10.05 3.13
N LEU A 70 10.34 10.05 4.27
CA LEU A 70 10.17 9.03 5.31
C LEU A 70 8.72 9.02 5.83
N LEU A 71 8.19 10.18 6.21
CA LEU A 71 6.83 10.30 6.73
C LEU A 71 5.78 10.02 5.64
N GLY A 72 6.01 10.45 4.40
CA GLY A 72 5.11 10.19 3.29
C GLY A 72 4.98 8.70 2.99
N ILE A 73 6.10 7.96 2.94
CA ILE A 73 6.09 6.50 2.81
C ILE A 73 5.43 5.86 4.03
N ALA A 74 5.77 6.30 5.25
CA ALA A 74 5.24 5.72 6.47
C ALA A 74 3.72 5.85 6.60
N LEU A 75 3.14 7.00 6.21
CA LEU A 75 1.68 7.18 6.19
C LEU A 75 1.00 6.22 5.22
N GLN A 76 1.56 6.10 4.00
CA GLN A 76 1.03 5.21 2.96
C GLN A 76 1.13 3.73 3.36
N ALA A 77 2.30 3.30 3.82
CA ALA A 77 2.53 1.94 4.29
C ALA A 77 1.65 1.58 5.49
N SER A 78 1.40 2.54 6.38
CA SER A 78 0.60 2.34 7.61
C SER A 78 -0.90 2.34 7.35
N LEU A 79 -1.38 2.94 6.26
CA LEU A 79 -2.82 3.06 5.97
C LEU A 79 -3.51 1.68 5.82
N PRO A 80 -3.00 0.72 5.01
CA PRO A 80 -3.56 -0.63 4.91
C PRO A 80 -3.66 -1.34 6.27
N VAL A 81 -2.73 -1.05 7.19
CA VAL A 81 -2.66 -1.72 8.49
C VAL A 81 -3.26 -0.91 9.64
N LEU A 82 -3.98 0.19 9.36
CA LEU A 82 -4.54 1.06 10.40
C LEU A 82 -5.42 0.32 11.41
N ASN A 83 -6.21 -0.64 10.95
CA ASN A 83 -7.08 -1.49 11.79
C ASN A 83 -6.64 -2.96 11.82
N ILE A 84 -5.52 -3.31 11.16
CA ILE A 84 -4.92 -4.65 11.18
C ILE A 84 -3.80 -4.73 12.24
N GLY A 85 -2.99 -3.67 12.35
CA GLY A 85 -1.82 -3.60 13.23
C GLY A 85 -0.49 -3.77 12.48
N LEU A 86 0.56 -3.12 12.97
CA LEU A 86 1.91 -3.18 12.37
C LEU A 86 2.54 -4.56 12.46
N GLU A 87 2.04 -5.43 13.33
CA GLU A 87 2.44 -6.82 13.44
C GLU A 87 2.26 -7.56 12.11
N ALA A 88 1.39 -7.10 11.21
CA ALA A 88 1.26 -7.65 9.87
C ALA A 88 2.53 -7.47 9.01
N TYR A 89 3.41 -6.51 9.34
CA TYR A 89 4.70 -6.30 8.66
C TYR A 89 5.90 -6.83 9.46
N HIS A 90 5.71 -7.85 10.29
CA HIS A 90 6.82 -8.49 10.99
C HIS A 90 7.68 -9.33 10.03
N GLY A 91 8.88 -9.70 10.48
CA GLY A 91 9.76 -10.63 9.74
C GLY A 91 10.67 -9.97 8.71
N TRP A 92 10.59 -8.66 8.52
CA TRP A 92 11.50 -7.88 7.67
C TRP A 92 11.66 -6.45 8.21
N VAL A 93 12.77 -5.80 7.88
CA VAL A 93 13.12 -4.46 8.41
C VAL A 93 13.54 -3.44 7.35
N GLY A 94 14.12 -3.85 6.22
CA GLY A 94 14.73 -2.91 5.26
C GLY A 94 13.76 -2.34 4.22
N ILE A 95 13.84 -1.04 3.98
CA ILE A 95 13.15 -0.33 2.89
C ILE A 95 14.21 0.41 2.08
N ILE A 96 14.22 0.20 0.76
CA ILE A 96 15.14 0.87 -0.16
C ILE A 96 14.33 1.81 -1.05
N VAL A 97 14.68 3.09 -1.04
CA VAL A 97 13.97 4.13 -1.77
C VAL A 97 14.79 4.59 -2.97
N TYR A 98 14.23 4.49 -4.18
CA TYR A 98 14.84 4.95 -5.42
C TYR A 98 14.30 6.31 -5.86
N PRO A 99 15.11 7.17 -6.50
CA PRO A 99 14.67 8.49 -6.99
C PRO A 99 13.84 8.44 -8.30
N GLY A 100 13.13 7.33 -8.54
CA GLY A 100 12.37 7.02 -9.75
C GLY A 100 12.35 5.50 -10.00
N GLY A 101 11.80 5.08 -11.14
CA GLY A 101 11.80 3.68 -11.55
C GLY A 101 13.23 3.11 -11.60
N PHE A 102 13.36 1.81 -11.35
CA PHE A 102 14.65 1.15 -11.27
C PHE A 102 14.62 -0.22 -11.94
N VAL A 103 15.79 -0.66 -12.40
CA VAL A 103 15.94 -1.90 -13.14
C VAL A 103 16.44 -2.99 -12.20
N ILE A 104 15.78 -4.14 -12.22
CA ILE A 104 16.17 -5.32 -11.47
C ILE A 104 16.56 -6.42 -12.45
N PRO A 105 17.78 -6.97 -12.35
CA PRO A 105 18.17 -8.14 -13.12
C PRO A 105 17.43 -9.36 -12.55
N ARG A 106 16.56 -9.96 -13.36
CA ARG A 106 15.85 -11.20 -13.04
C ARG A 106 16.54 -12.40 -13.67
N HIS A 107 16.52 -13.52 -12.96
CA HIS A 107 17.00 -14.81 -13.42
C HIS A 107 15.88 -15.84 -13.28
N GLU A 108 15.30 -16.26 -14.38
CA GLU A 108 14.30 -17.34 -14.41
C GLU A 108 14.91 -18.60 -15.01
N VAL A 109 14.59 -19.74 -14.42
CA VAL A 109 14.96 -21.05 -14.95
C VAL A 109 13.74 -21.66 -15.58
N ASP A 110 13.77 -21.87 -16.89
CA ASP A 110 12.66 -22.51 -17.60
C ASP A 110 12.55 -24.02 -17.28
N GLU A 111 11.48 -24.66 -17.75
CA GLU A 111 11.25 -26.11 -17.56
C GLU A 111 12.36 -26.99 -18.16
N ALA A 112 13.20 -26.43 -19.04
CA ALA A 112 14.36 -27.11 -19.63
C ALA A 112 15.66 -26.89 -18.84
N GLY A 113 15.63 -26.10 -17.76
CA GLY A 113 16.78 -25.80 -16.92
C GLY A 113 17.68 -24.68 -17.46
N VAL A 114 17.21 -23.88 -18.43
CA VAL A 114 17.96 -22.75 -18.99
C VAL A 114 17.70 -21.51 -18.14
N VAL A 115 18.78 -20.86 -17.71
CA VAL A 115 18.71 -19.56 -17.01
C VAL A 115 18.52 -18.46 -18.04
N HIS A 116 17.35 -17.84 -18.05
CA HIS A 116 17.06 -16.60 -18.76
C HIS A 116 17.37 -15.43 -17.84
N SER A 117 18.21 -14.51 -18.30
CA SER A 117 18.48 -13.25 -17.60
C SER A 117 17.80 -12.12 -18.37
N TYR A 118 16.95 -11.36 -17.71
CA TYR A 118 16.34 -10.16 -18.28
C TYR A 118 16.38 -9.01 -17.26
N ASP A 119 16.37 -7.79 -17.77
CA ASP A 119 16.33 -6.56 -16.99
C ASP A 119 14.87 -6.10 -16.94
N ASP A 120 14.29 -6.01 -15.74
CA ASP A 120 12.91 -5.60 -15.55
C ASP A 120 12.85 -4.19 -14.93
N GLU A 121 12.14 -3.26 -15.58
CA GLU A 121 11.96 -1.90 -15.08
C GLU A 121 10.74 -1.87 -14.16
N VAL A 122 10.99 -1.76 -12.86
CA VAL A 122 9.94 -1.81 -11.84
C VAL A 122 9.86 -0.50 -11.07
N LEU A 123 8.65 -0.22 -10.57
CA LEU A 123 8.41 0.93 -9.71
C LEU A 123 8.50 0.57 -8.23
N GLY A 124 8.33 -0.69 -7.87
CA GLY A 124 8.54 -1.22 -6.52
C GLY A 124 8.78 -2.72 -6.56
N GLU A 125 9.21 -3.27 -5.43
CA GLU A 125 9.29 -4.72 -5.26
C GLU A 125 9.28 -5.12 -3.78
N ALA A 126 8.47 -6.12 -3.43
CA ALA A 126 8.41 -6.71 -2.09
C ALA A 126 8.89 -8.16 -2.11
N TRP A 127 9.97 -8.47 -1.35
CA TRP A 127 10.47 -9.84 -1.25
C TRP A 127 9.98 -10.58 0.00
N ALA A 128 9.68 -11.87 -0.10
CA ALA A 128 9.36 -12.69 1.07
C ALA A 128 10.54 -12.68 2.08
N GLY A 129 10.33 -12.13 3.28
CA GLY A 129 11.37 -11.95 4.30
C GLY A 129 12.49 -10.95 3.96
N GLY A 130 12.49 -10.39 2.74
CA GLY A 130 13.46 -9.41 2.25
C GLY A 130 12.97 -7.96 2.38
N PRO A 131 13.75 -6.99 1.88
CA PRO A 131 13.36 -5.58 1.91
C PRO A 131 12.12 -5.29 1.05
N VAL A 132 11.62 -4.07 1.19
CA VAL A 132 10.71 -3.43 0.24
C VAL A 132 11.51 -2.41 -0.55
N LEU A 133 11.42 -2.46 -1.87
CA LEU A 133 12.00 -1.46 -2.76
C LEU A 133 10.84 -0.59 -3.24
N VAL A 134 10.97 0.73 -3.15
CA VAL A 134 9.94 1.68 -3.59
C VAL A 134 10.58 2.82 -4.37
N SER A 135 9.97 3.16 -5.50
CA SER A 135 10.28 4.39 -6.21
C SER A 135 9.57 5.56 -5.55
N TRP A 136 10.34 6.61 -5.26
CA TRP A 136 9.80 7.88 -4.79
C TRP A 136 9.90 8.92 -5.89
N PHE A 137 8.74 9.27 -6.46
CA PHE A 137 8.64 10.37 -7.39
C PHE A 137 8.32 11.64 -6.59
N GLY A 138 9.20 12.65 -6.65
CA GLY A 138 9.03 13.92 -5.93
C GLY A 138 7.89 14.80 -6.47
N GLY A 139 6.69 14.25 -6.69
CA GLY A 139 5.55 14.91 -7.32
C GLY A 139 4.37 13.96 -7.58
N HIS A 140 3.30 14.52 -8.15
CA HIS A 140 2.00 13.86 -8.36
C HIS A 140 2.13 12.53 -9.10
N HIS A 141 1.79 11.43 -8.43
CA HIS A 141 1.58 10.14 -9.07
C HIS A 141 0.27 10.17 -9.87
N PRO A 142 0.14 9.38 -10.95
CA PRO A 142 -1.14 9.18 -11.61
C PRO A 142 -2.20 8.76 -10.60
N ILE A 143 -3.39 9.38 -10.65
CA ILE A 143 -4.52 9.00 -9.80
C ILE A 143 -4.82 7.51 -10.03
N GLY A 144 -4.91 6.74 -8.94
CA GLY A 144 -5.16 5.29 -9.00
C GLY A 144 -3.90 4.43 -8.95
N VAL A 145 -2.69 5.01 -9.00
CA VAL A 145 -1.41 4.29 -8.87
C VAL A 145 -0.69 4.75 -7.61
N ASN A 146 -0.52 3.84 -6.66
CA ASN A 146 0.17 4.03 -5.40
C ASN A 146 1.12 2.86 -5.11
N VAL A 147 2.34 2.98 -5.63
CA VAL A 147 3.41 1.99 -5.46
C VAL A 147 3.67 1.64 -3.99
N VAL A 148 3.58 2.60 -3.07
CA VAL A 148 3.79 2.28 -1.66
C VAL A 148 2.66 1.39 -1.15
N ILE A 149 1.40 1.71 -1.41
CA ILE A 149 0.29 0.82 -1.01
C ILE A 149 0.41 -0.54 -1.69
N HIS A 150 0.80 -0.57 -2.97
CA HIS A 150 1.02 -1.78 -3.75
C HIS A 150 2.02 -2.74 -3.07
N GLU A 151 3.26 -2.28 -2.83
CA GLU A 151 4.29 -3.14 -2.23
C GLU A 151 3.95 -3.60 -0.82
N PHE A 152 3.25 -2.76 -0.07
CA PHE A 152 2.82 -3.11 1.28
C PHE A 152 1.59 -4.03 1.28
N ALA A 153 0.75 -4.01 0.24
CA ALA A 153 -0.26 -5.04 0.02
C ALA A 153 0.39 -6.40 -0.25
N HIS A 154 1.45 -6.48 -1.08
CA HIS A 154 2.22 -7.71 -1.27
C HIS A 154 2.79 -8.26 0.05
N LYS A 155 3.27 -7.40 0.96
CA LYS A 155 3.70 -7.85 2.30
C LYS A 155 2.58 -8.45 3.14
N LEU A 156 1.34 -7.97 2.98
CA LEU A 156 0.18 -8.56 3.63
C LEU A 156 -0.21 -9.90 3.01
N ASP A 157 -0.05 -10.02 1.69
CA ASP A 157 -0.31 -11.25 0.95
C ASP A 157 0.65 -12.37 1.39
N MET A 158 1.94 -12.06 1.38
CA MET A 158 3.02 -12.96 1.80
C MET A 158 3.00 -13.33 3.29
N ALA A 159 2.10 -12.75 4.10
CA ALA A 159 2.01 -13.04 5.53
C ALA A 159 1.61 -14.49 5.84
N ASN A 160 1.01 -15.21 4.88
CA ASN A 160 0.60 -16.62 5.04
C ASN A 160 1.24 -17.59 4.02
N GLY A 161 2.15 -17.12 3.15
CA GLY A 161 2.68 -17.91 2.05
C GLY A 161 3.32 -17.06 0.94
N GLU A 162 3.14 -17.52 -0.29
CA GLU A 162 3.49 -16.76 -1.50
C GLU A 162 2.46 -15.66 -1.77
N ALA A 163 2.79 -14.68 -2.60
CA ALA A 163 1.83 -13.65 -3.02
C ALA A 163 0.87 -14.24 -4.07
N ASP A 164 -0.21 -14.85 -3.60
CA ASP A 164 -1.23 -15.52 -4.42
C ASP A 164 -2.59 -14.79 -4.45
N GLY A 165 -2.62 -13.53 -3.99
CA GLY A 165 -3.82 -12.70 -3.87
C GLY A 165 -4.73 -13.13 -2.73
N PHE A 166 -4.22 -13.91 -1.77
CA PHE A 166 -4.92 -14.41 -0.61
C PHE A 166 -4.17 -14.08 0.68
N PRO A 167 -4.33 -12.85 1.21
CA PRO A 167 -3.64 -12.44 2.43
C PRO A 167 -4.14 -13.19 3.67
N ALA A 168 -3.41 -13.04 4.78
CA ALA A 168 -3.81 -13.58 6.08
C ALA A 168 -5.14 -13.00 6.58
N LEU A 169 -6.26 -13.64 6.22
CA LEU A 169 -7.59 -13.13 6.52
C LEU A 169 -7.88 -13.12 8.03
N PRO A 170 -8.50 -12.03 8.55
CA PRO A 170 -9.05 -12.01 9.90
C PRO A 170 -10.05 -13.15 10.12
N ALA A 171 -10.13 -13.69 11.35
CA ALA A 171 -10.98 -14.83 11.68
C ALA A 171 -12.48 -14.65 11.39
N ARG A 172 -12.95 -13.39 11.24
CA ARG A 172 -14.34 -13.06 10.86
C ARG A 172 -14.64 -13.28 9.37
N MET A 173 -13.62 -13.46 8.54
CA MET A 173 -13.73 -13.57 7.09
C MET A 173 -13.61 -15.03 6.64
N SER A 174 -14.30 -15.34 5.55
CA SER A 174 -14.35 -16.68 4.97
C SER A 174 -13.46 -16.76 3.74
N ARG A 175 -12.57 -17.75 3.71
CA ARG A 175 -11.73 -18.02 2.51
C ARG A 175 -12.57 -18.25 1.26
N ARG A 176 -13.70 -18.94 1.42
CA ARG A 176 -14.63 -19.23 0.32
C ARG A 176 -15.24 -17.96 -0.24
N ASP A 177 -15.62 -17.03 0.63
CA ASP A 177 -16.30 -15.81 0.21
C ASP A 177 -15.29 -14.81 -0.39
N TRP A 178 -14.04 -14.81 0.08
CA TRP A 178 -12.92 -14.12 -0.58
C TRP A 178 -12.70 -14.64 -2.00
N ALA A 179 -12.50 -15.95 -2.16
CA ALA A 179 -12.30 -16.55 -3.48
C ALA A 179 -13.49 -16.31 -4.43
N ALA A 180 -14.71 -16.40 -3.91
CA ALA A 180 -15.92 -16.12 -4.70
C ALA A 180 -16.02 -14.67 -5.19
N ALA A 181 -15.32 -13.73 -4.55
CA ALA A 181 -15.24 -12.34 -4.99
C ALA A 181 -14.03 -12.12 -5.92
N PHE A 182 -12.85 -12.58 -5.53
CA PHE A 182 -11.58 -12.28 -6.22
C PHE A 182 -11.38 -13.08 -7.50
N THR A 183 -11.68 -14.39 -7.50
CA THR A 183 -11.44 -15.24 -8.68
C THR A 183 -12.20 -14.76 -9.93
N PRO A 184 -13.53 -14.56 -9.91
CA PRO A 184 -14.24 -14.08 -11.10
C PRO A 184 -13.89 -12.63 -11.47
N ALA A 185 -13.45 -11.82 -10.51
CA ALA A 185 -13.02 -10.44 -10.76
C ALA A 185 -11.67 -10.40 -11.50
N TYR A 186 -10.73 -11.24 -11.09
CA TYR A 186 -9.46 -11.44 -11.78
C TYR A 186 -9.68 -11.95 -13.21
N GLU A 187 -10.46 -13.03 -13.38
CA GLU A 187 -10.79 -13.58 -14.71
C GLU A 187 -11.45 -12.53 -15.62
N LYS A 188 -12.34 -11.70 -15.05
CA LYS A 188 -12.95 -10.58 -15.78
C LYS A 188 -11.90 -9.57 -16.22
N LEU A 189 -10.98 -9.16 -15.35
CA LEU A 189 -9.91 -8.21 -15.72
C LEU A 189 -9.04 -8.79 -16.85
N CYS A 190 -8.59 -10.04 -16.72
CA CYS A 190 -7.81 -10.71 -17.77
C CYS A 190 -8.55 -10.70 -19.12
N ALA A 191 -9.83 -11.08 -19.12
CA ALA A 191 -10.63 -11.09 -20.35
C ALA A 191 -10.78 -9.70 -20.98
N GLN A 192 -10.85 -8.64 -20.17
CA GLN A 192 -10.90 -7.26 -20.68
C GLN A 192 -9.55 -6.83 -21.28
N VAL A 193 -8.44 -7.16 -20.62
CA VAL A 193 -7.08 -6.88 -21.13
C VAL A 193 -6.81 -7.64 -22.43
N ASP A 194 -7.15 -8.93 -22.49
CA ASP A 194 -7.00 -9.76 -23.70
C ASP A 194 -7.81 -9.24 -24.89
N ALA A 195 -8.93 -8.57 -24.61
CA ALA A 195 -9.80 -7.95 -25.60
C ALA A 195 -9.42 -6.50 -25.97
N ASP A 196 -8.33 -5.96 -25.39
CA ASP A 196 -7.91 -4.55 -25.53
C ASP A 196 -9.04 -3.56 -25.13
N GLU A 197 -9.85 -3.96 -24.14
CA GLU A 197 -10.90 -3.12 -23.58
C GLU A 197 -10.34 -2.17 -22.52
N MET A 198 -10.97 -0.99 -22.39
CA MET A 198 -10.68 -0.09 -21.28
C MET A 198 -11.07 -0.75 -19.94
N THR A 199 -10.08 -0.93 -19.07
CA THR A 199 -10.24 -1.55 -17.75
C THR A 199 -10.50 -0.50 -16.66
N ALA A 200 -11.20 -0.91 -15.60
CA ALA A 200 -11.42 -0.06 -14.43
C ALA A 200 -10.24 -0.08 -13.44
N LEU A 201 -9.42 -1.12 -13.51
CA LEU A 201 -8.16 -1.26 -12.77
C LEU A 201 -7.01 -1.20 -13.76
N ASP A 202 -5.81 -0.91 -13.26
CA ASP A 202 -4.60 -0.99 -14.07
C ASP A 202 -4.47 -2.40 -14.71
N PRO A 203 -4.25 -2.52 -16.03
CA PRO A 203 -4.02 -3.80 -16.70
C PRO A 203 -2.93 -4.66 -16.07
N TYR A 204 -1.97 -4.06 -15.37
CA TYR A 204 -0.93 -4.78 -14.62
C TYR A 204 -1.51 -5.80 -13.62
N GLY A 205 -2.70 -5.52 -13.05
CA GLY A 205 -3.39 -6.46 -12.18
C GLY A 205 -3.84 -7.76 -12.86
N SER A 206 -3.70 -7.89 -14.19
CA SER A 206 -4.00 -9.14 -14.92
C SER A 206 -2.84 -10.14 -14.96
N GLU A 207 -1.62 -9.74 -14.56
CA GLU A 207 -0.44 -10.59 -14.63
C GLU A 207 -0.55 -11.86 -13.78
N ASN A 208 -1.00 -11.71 -12.53
CA ASN A 208 -1.28 -12.81 -11.63
C ASN A 208 -2.24 -12.36 -10.50
N PRO A 209 -2.81 -13.30 -9.71
CA PRO A 209 -3.72 -12.96 -8.61
C PRO A 209 -3.12 -12.08 -7.50
N GLY A 210 -1.81 -12.16 -7.25
CA GLY A 210 -1.11 -11.29 -6.30
C GLY A 210 -1.11 -9.84 -6.78
N GLU A 211 -0.76 -9.60 -8.05
CA GLU A 211 -0.84 -8.25 -8.65
C GLU A 211 -2.28 -7.74 -8.69
N PHE A 212 -3.24 -8.61 -8.97
CA PHE A 212 -4.65 -8.23 -8.90
C PHE A 212 -5.02 -7.72 -7.51
N PHE A 213 -4.58 -8.40 -6.44
CA PHE A 213 -4.82 -7.96 -5.07
C PHE A 213 -4.13 -6.63 -4.77
N ALA A 214 -2.87 -6.45 -5.17
CA ALA A 214 -2.13 -5.21 -4.95
C ALA A 214 -2.77 -4.02 -5.69
N VAL A 215 -3.10 -4.17 -6.98
CA VAL A 215 -3.78 -3.15 -7.80
C VAL A 215 -5.19 -2.85 -7.28
N ALA A 216 -5.94 -3.86 -6.86
CA ALA A 216 -7.23 -3.64 -6.22
C ALA A 216 -7.09 -2.89 -4.89
N SER A 217 -6.00 -3.10 -4.15
CA SER A 217 -5.70 -2.39 -2.90
C SER A 217 -5.33 -0.93 -3.15
N GLU A 218 -4.58 -0.62 -4.20
CA GLU A 218 -4.35 0.76 -4.65
C GLU A 218 -5.66 1.46 -4.96
N ALA A 219 -6.49 0.87 -5.83
CA ALA A 219 -7.79 1.41 -6.20
C ALA A 219 -8.73 1.55 -5.00
N PHE A 220 -8.65 0.67 -4.01
CA PHE A 220 -9.45 0.75 -2.79
C PHE A 220 -9.19 2.02 -1.98
N PHE A 221 -7.97 2.57 -2.00
CA PHE A 221 -7.65 3.81 -1.30
C PHE A 221 -7.67 5.04 -2.23
N GLU A 222 -7.16 4.91 -3.45
CA GLU A 222 -7.01 6.02 -4.41
C GLU A 222 -8.30 6.34 -5.16
N THR A 223 -9.02 5.32 -5.65
CA THR A 223 -10.21 5.46 -6.50
C THR A 223 -11.38 4.56 -6.03
N PRO A 224 -11.78 4.64 -4.74
CA PRO A 224 -12.67 3.66 -4.14
C PRO A 224 -14.05 3.58 -4.80
N GLY A 225 -14.60 4.70 -5.28
CA GLY A 225 -15.86 4.71 -6.03
C GLY A 225 -15.77 3.90 -7.33
N GLN A 226 -14.65 4.00 -8.07
CA GLN A 226 -14.44 3.25 -9.31
C GLN A 226 -14.33 1.74 -9.05
N LEU A 227 -13.61 1.36 -7.99
CA LEU A 227 -13.52 -0.05 -7.57
C LEU A 227 -14.88 -0.60 -7.14
N LEU A 228 -15.64 0.14 -6.34
CA LEU A 228 -16.99 -0.25 -5.91
C LEU A 228 -17.94 -0.44 -7.08
N ASP A 229 -17.89 0.45 -8.08
CA ASP A 229 -18.74 0.36 -9.28
C ASP A 229 -18.36 -0.84 -10.17
N ALA A 230 -17.05 -1.08 -10.37
CA ALA A 230 -16.56 -2.10 -11.30
C ALA A 230 -16.50 -3.52 -10.71
N PHE A 231 -16.15 -3.63 -9.42
CA PHE A 231 -15.91 -4.87 -8.68
C PHE A 231 -16.48 -4.80 -7.25
N PRO A 232 -17.80 -4.66 -7.06
CA PRO A 232 -18.42 -4.43 -5.75
C PRO A 232 -18.12 -5.54 -4.73
N ALA A 233 -18.09 -6.80 -5.18
CA ALA A 233 -17.77 -7.93 -4.29
C ALA A 233 -16.32 -7.88 -3.78
N VAL A 234 -15.37 -7.44 -4.61
CA VAL A 234 -13.97 -7.23 -4.21
C VAL A 234 -13.88 -6.07 -3.22
N TYR A 235 -14.57 -4.96 -3.51
CA TYR A 235 -14.63 -3.81 -2.59
C TYR A 235 -15.14 -4.23 -1.20
N ASP A 236 -16.22 -5.00 -1.12
CA ASP A 236 -16.78 -5.45 0.16
C ASP A 236 -15.82 -6.35 0.95
N GLN A 237 -15.04 -7.21 0.25
CA GLN A 237 -14.00 -8.01 0.88
C GLN A 237 -12.85 -7.14 1.39
N LEU A 238 -12.36 -6.17 0.60
CA LEU A 238 -11.28 -5.26 1.01
C LEU A 238 -11.70 -4.35 2.17
N LYS A 239 -12.93 -3.81 2.14
CA LYS A 239 -13.53 -3.08 3.26
C LYS A 239 -13.55 -3.93 4.53
N SER A 240 -13.96 -5.20 4.39
CA SER A 240 -13.97 -6.14 5.52
C SER A 240 -12.56 -6.48 6.00
N TYR A 241 -11.59 -6.56 5.11
CA TYR A 241 -10.19 -6.90 5.41
C TYR A 241 -9.47 -5.76 6.12
N TYR A 242 -9.41 -4.58 5.49
CA TYR A 242 -8.78 -3.38 6.03
C TYR A 242 -9.56 -2.73 7.15
N GLY A 243 -10.87 -3.01 7.27
CA GLY A 243 -11.74 -2.37 8.26
C GLY A 243 -11.91 -0.88 8.03
N LEU A 244 -11.85 -0.43 6.77
CA LEU A 244 -12.01 0.96 6.34
C LEU A 244 -13.07 1.03 5.24
N ASP A 245 -13.66 2.20 5.03
CA ASP A 245 -14.65 2.41 3.95
C ASP A 245 -14.38 3.73 3.20
N PRO A 246 -13.35 3.75 2.33
CA PRO A 246 -12.96 4.98 1.64
C PRO A 246 -14.04 5.52 0.69
N ALA A 247 -14.84 4.67 0.03
CA ALA A 247 -15.95 5.12 -0.85
C ALA A 247 -17.04 5.85 -0.05
N ALA A 248 -17.39 5.36 1.14
CA ALA A 248 -18.36 6.05 1.99
C ALA A 248 -17.84 7.43 2.45
N GLY A 249 -16.56 7.52 2.78
CA GLY A 249 -15.96 8.80 3.14
C GLY A 249 -15.81 9.75 1.94
N GLU A 250 -15.47 9.26 0.75
CA GLU A 250 -15.48 10.03 -0.50
C GLU A 250 -16.89 10.61 -0.79
N ALA A 251 -17.93 9.79 -0.68
CA ALA A 251 -19.31 10.23 -0.87
C ALA A 251 -19.73 11.29 0.17
N CYS A 252 -19.30 11.15 1.42
CA CYS A 252 -19.54 12.14 2.47
C CYS A 252 -18.88 13.49 2.16
N LEU A 253 -17.64 13.48 1.66
CA LEU A 253 -16.92 14.68 1.25
C LEU A 253 -17.58 15.37 0.06
N ARG A 254 -18.03 14.61 -0.95
CA ARG A 254 -18.74 15.15 -2.12
C ARG A 254 -20.14 15.69 -1.78
N GLY A 255 -20.83 15.07 -0.83
CA GLY A 255 -22.15 15.46 -0.36
C GLY A 255 -22.17 16.62 0.64
N ASN A 256 -21.01 16.99 1.18
CA ASN A 256 -20.84 18.08 2.14
C ASN A 256 -19.83 19.10 1.59
N PRO A 257 -20.21 19.91 0.57
CA PRO A 257 -19.35 20.98 0.12
C PRO A 257 -19.18 21.92 1.32
N GLY A 258 -17.95 22.02 1.84
CA GLY A 258 -17.64 22.99 2.88
C GLY A 258 -18.08 24.40 2.45
N PRO A 259 -18.23 25.34 3.40
CA PRO A 259 -18.69 26.70 3.06
C PRO A 259 -17.82 27.28 1.95
N HIS A 260 -18.47 27.60 0.82
CA HIS A 260 -17.85 28.24 -0.33
C HIS A 260 -17.21 29.57 0.12
N PRO A 261 -15.92 29.82 -0.15
CA PRO A 261 -15.24 31.04 0.32
C PRO A 261 -15.67 32.33 -0.41
N ASP A 262 -16.55 32.26 -1.42
CA ASP A 262 -16.97 33.41 -2.23
C ASP A 262 -18.47 33.78 -2.05
N ALA A 263 -18.97 33.69 -0.82
CA ALA A 263 -20.28 34.25 -0.46
C ALA A 263 -20.13 35.44 0.51
N THR A 264 -19.52 36.53 0.02
CA THR A 264 -19.73 37.91 0.51
C THR A 264 -19.70 38.88 -0.65
#